data_AF-A0AB37FZT9-F1
#
_entry.id   AF-A0AB37FZT9-F1
#
_cell.length_a   1.000
_cell.length_b   1.000
_cell.length_c   1.000
_cell.angle_alpha   90.00
_cell.angle_beta   90.00
_cell.angle_gamma   90.00
#
_symmetry.space_group_name_H-M   'P 1'
#
loop_
_entity.id
_entity.type
_entity.pdbx_description
1 polymer ?
#
loop_
_entity_poly.entity_id
_entity_poly.type
_entity_poly.pdbx_seq_one_letter_code
_entity_poly.pdbx_strand_id
1 'polypeptide(L)'
;MSNGKILGLDIGIASVGVGVIDAQTGEIIHASSRIFPSANAANNAERRTFRGSRRLIRRKKHRIKRLDDLFNDFHINLDGEMSTDNPYVLRVKGLSQKLTVEELYISIKNIMKRRGISYLDDAESDNEAGRSDYAKAIERNRQLLTSKTPGEIQLERLEKYGQLRGNFTIIDEEGQSQQIINVFSTSDYVKEVEKILDCQKMYHKFISDEFCDKLIELLREKRKYYVGPGNEKSRTDYGIYRTDGTTLENLFGILIGKCTFYPDQYRSSRASYTAQEFNF
;
A
#
# COMPACT_ATOMS: atom_id res chain seq x y z
N MET A 1 17.49 43.72 -36.06
CA MET A 1 17.38 45.13 -35.61
C MET A 1 16.29 45.17 -34.56
N SER A 2 16.58 45.65 -33.35
CA SER A 2 15.53 45.82 -32.34
C SER A 2 14.65 46.99 -32.75
N ASN A 3 13.35 46.89 -32.52
CA ASN A 3 12.37 47.94 -32.81
C ASN A 3 12.39 49.07 -31.75
N GLY A 4 13.49 49.21 -31.01
CA GLY A 4 13.63 50.18 -29.92
C GLY A 4 12.79 49.89 -28.69
N LYS A 5 12.15 48.72 -28.54
CA LYS A 5 11.27 48.42 -27.38
C LYS A 5 11.89 47.39 -26.44
N ILE A 6 11.70 47.58 -25.14
CA ILE A 6 12.11 46.66 -24.07
C ILE A 6 10.86 46.06 -23.43
N LEU A 7 10.83 44.73 -23.31
CA LEU A 7 9.77 43.98 -22.64
C LEU A 7 10.26 43.52 -21.25
N GLY A 8 9.56 43.94 -20.21
CA GLY A 8 9.68 43.40 -18.85
C GLY A 8 8.59 42.37 -18.57
N LEU A 9 8.97 41.25 -17.97
CA LEU A 9 8.05 40.21 -17.52
C LEU A 9 8.24 39.96 -16.03
N ASP A 10 7.17 40.11 -15.26
CA ASP A 10 7.10 39.73 -13.84
C ASP A 10 6.29 38.43 -13.72
N ILE A 11 6.98 37.29 -13.71
CA ILE A 11 6.36 35.96 -13.77
C ILE A 11 6.15 35.44 -12.35
N GLY A 12 4.91 35.53 -11.87
CA GLY A 12 4.46 34.98 -10.59
C GLY A 12 3.66 33.68 -10.73
N ILE A 13 3.39 33.04 -9.58
CA ILE A 13 2.62 31.78 -9.52
C ILE A 13 1.15 31.93 -9.94
N ALA A 14 0.59 33.15 -9.89
CA ALA A 14 -0.82 33.45 -10.13
C ALA A 14 -1.02 34.67 -11.04
N SER A 15 0.07 35.23 -11.54
CA SER A 15 0.01 36.41 -12.41
C SER A 15 1.27 36.53 -13.24
N VAL A 16 1.14 37.09 -14.43
CA VAL A 16 2.27 37.57 -15.22
C VAL A 16 2.06 39.05 -15.50
N GLY A 17 2.92 39.88 -14.92
CA GLY A 17 3.03 41.30 -15.26
C GLY A 17 3.77 41.47 -16.58
N VAL A 18 3.26 42.35 -17.43
CA VAL A 18 3.83 42.65 -18.75
C VAL A 18 4.01 44.17 -18.84
N GLY A 19 5.23 44.63 -19.06
CA GLY A 19 5.55 46.03 -19.31
C GLY A 19 6.35 46.20 -20.58
N VAL A 20 6.00 47.17 -21.42
CA VAL A 20 6.75 47.52 -22.64
C VAL A 20 7.11 48.99 -22.57
N ILE A 21 8.39 49.30 -22.72
CA ILE A 21 8.91 50.67 -22.77
C ILE A 21 9.66 50.92 -24.08
N ASP A 22 9.70 52.17 -24.52
CA ASP A 22 10.67 52.62 -25.52
C ASP A 22 12.06 52.74 -24.88
N ALA A 23 13.08 52.18 -25.53
CA ALA A 23 14.44 52.08 -25.03
C ALA A 23 15.19 53.42 -25.05
N GLN A 24 14.79 54.36 -25.90
CA GLN A 24 15.46 55.66 -26.05
C GLN A 24 14.81 56.72 -25.18
N THR A 25 13.47 56.78 -25.16
CA THR A 25 12.74 57.81 -24.41
C THR A 25 12.37 57.39 -23.00
N GLY A 26 12.32 56.09 -22.72
CA GLY A 26 11.81 55.54 -21.47
C GLY A 26 10.27 55.59 -21.37
N GLU A 27 9.57 55.95 -22.45
CA GLU A 27 8.11 56.04 -22.46
C GLU A 27 7.45 54.66 -22.27
N ILE A 28 6.41 54.60 -21.43
CA ILE A 28 5.62 53.38 -21.21
C ILE A 28 4.66 53.22 -22.38
N ILE A 29 4.92 52.22 -23.22
CA ILE A 29 4.08 51.88 -24.37
C ILE A 29 2.90 51.00 -23.94
N HIS A 30 3.12 50.08 -23.00
CA HIS A 30 2.08 49.17 -22.53
C HIS A 30 2.38 48.66 -21.11
N ALA A 31 1.34 48.53 -20.30
CA ALA A 31 1.42 47.85 -19.00
C ALA A 31 0.15 47.04 -18.79
N SER A 32 0.29 45.76 -18.43
CA SER A 32 -0.86 44.89 -18.14
C SER A 32 -0.49 43.79 -17.16
N SER A 33 -1.51 43.19 -16.54
CA SER A 33 -1.34 42.01 -15.69
C SER A 33 -2.28 40.92 -16.15
N ARG A 34 -1.72 39.73 -16.40
CA ARG A 34 -2.49 38.53 -16.69
C ARG A 34 -2.63 37.72 -15.42
N ILE A 35 -3.83 37.71 -14.83
CA ILE A 35 -4.12 36.98 -13.58
C ILE A 35 -4.70 35.60 -13.92
N PHE A 36 -4.24 34.56 -13.23
CA PHE A 36 -4.79 33.20 -13.31
C PHE A 36 -4.68 32.52 -11.95
N PRO A 37 -5.62 31.62 -11.58
CA PRO A 37 -5.49 30.85 -10.36
C PRO A 37 -4.17 30.06 -10.37
N SER A 38 -3.39 30.18 -9.29
CA SER A 38 -2.18 29.37 -9.16
C SER A 38 -2.53 27.89 -9.29
N ALA A 39 -1.80 27.18 -10.16
CA ALA A 39 -1.94 25.75 -10.30
C ALA A 39 -1.44 25.07 -9.01
N ASN A 40 -2.35 24.88 -8.05
CA ASN A 40 -1.99 24.31 -6.77
C ASN A 40 -1.70 22.80 -6.92
N ALA A 41 -0.44 22.42 -6.66
CA ALA A 41 -0.01 21.03 -6.67
C ALA A 41 -0.84 20.12 -5.74
N ALA A 42 -1.50 20.70 -4.73
CA ALA A 42 -2.41 20.02 -3.81
C ALA A 42 -3.55 19.28 -4.52
N ASN A 43 -4.15 19.86 -5.57
CA ASN A 43 -5.27 19.23 -6.28
C ASN A 43 -4.86 17.92 -6.97
N ASN A 44 -3.64 17.88 -7.53
CA ASN A 44 -3.12 16.65 -8.13
C ASN A 44 -2.70 15.62 -7.06
N ALA A 45 -2.23 16.07 -5.90
CA ALA A 45 -1.97 15.19 -4.76
C ALA A 45 -3.26 14.50 -4.29
N GLU A 46 -4.35 15.25 -4.12
CA GLU A 46 -5.66 14.72 -3.76
C GLU A 46 -6.18 13.73 -4.82
N ARG A 47 -6.11 14.09 -6.11
CA ARG A 47 -6.44 13.18 -7.22
C ARG A 47 -5.64 11.88 -7.16
N ARG A 48 -4.34 11.95 -6.83
CA ARG A 48 -3.46 10.77 -6.67
C ARG A 48 -3.90 9.93 -5.47
N THR A 49 -4.22 10.55 -4.34
CA THR A 49 -4.70 9.88 -3.13
C THR A 49 -5.97 9.09 -3.41
N PHE A 50 -7.01 9.72 -3.99
CA PHE A 50 -8.26 9.02 -4.30
C PHE A 50 -8.06 7.87 -5.30
N ARG A 51 -7.19 8.05 -6.30
CA ARG A 51 -6.85 6.98 -7.25
C ARG A 51 -6.17 5.79 -6.54
N GLY A 52 -5.28 6.07 -5.59
CA GLY A 52 -4.67 5.06 -4.73
C GLY A 52 -5.71 4.27 -3.93
N SER A 53 -6.59 4.99 -3.22
CA SER A 53 -7.66 4.40 -2.40
C SER A 53 -8.59 3.50 -3.22
N ARG A 54 -9.05 3.96 -4.40
CA ARG A 54 -9.88 3.14 -5.31
C ARG A 54 -9.18 1.84 -5.71
N ARG A 55 -7.88 1.89 -6.01
CA ARG A 55 -7.09 0.69 -6.37
C ARG A 55 -6.97 -0.28 -5.19
N LEU A 56 -6.75 0.23 -3.97
CA LEU A 56 -6.67 -0.60 -2.76
C LEU A 56 -8.00 -1.31 -2.49
N ILE A 57 -9.12 -0.58 -2.53
CA ILE A 57 -10.46 -1.15 -2.34
C ILE A 57 -10.77 -2.20 -3.40
N ARG A 58 -10.52 -1.90 -4.69
CA ARG A 58 -10.73 -2.84 -5.79
C ARG A 58 -9.94 -4.14 -5.60
N ARG A 59 -8.65 -4.03 -5.25
CA ARG A 59 -7.78 -5.21 -5.03
C ARG A 59 -8.19 -6.00 -3.80
N LYS A 60 -8.66 -5.34 -2.73
CA LYS A 60 -9.24 -6.01 -1.57
C LYS A 60 -10.47 -6.82 -1.97
N LYS A 61 -11.43 -6.22 -2.71
CA LYS A 61 -12.61 -6.93 -3.22
C LYS A 61 -12.22 -8.10 -4.11
N HIS A 62 -11.26 -7.89 -5.02
CA HIS A 62 -10.81 -8.92 -5.94
C HIS A 62 -10.08 -10.08 -5.23
N ARG A 63 -9.31 -9.82 -4.17
CA ARG A 63 -8.69 -10.89 -3.37
C ARG A 63 -9.74 -11.78 -2.70
N ILE A 64 -10.84 -11.19 -2.22
CA ILE A 64 -11.95 -11.99 -1.68
C ILE A 64 -12.60 -12.81 -2.79
N LYS A 65 -12.83 -12.23 -3.97
CA LYS A 65 -13.31 -13.01 -5.12
C LYS A 65 -12.37 -14.19 -5.45
N ARG A 66 -11.05 -13.96 -5.47
CA ARG A 66 -10.07 -15.02 -5.73
C ARG A 66 -10.05 -16.11 -4.65
N LEU A 67 -10.43 -15.79 -3.41
CA LEU A 67 -10.64 -16.78 -2.38
C LEU A 67 -11.86 -17.65 -2.72
N ASP A 68 -12.94 -17.03 -3.20
CA ASP A 68 -14.15 -17.74 -3.66
C ASP A 68 -13.80 -18.65 -4.85
N ASP A 69 -13.09 -18.12 -5.84
CA ASP A 69 -12.61 -18.87 -7.01
C ASP A 69 -11.71 -20.05 -6.57
N LEU A 70 -10.81 -19.85 -5.59
CA LEU A 70 -9.96 -20.92 -5.07
C LEU A 70 -10.77 -22.05 -4.39
N PHE A 71 -11.80 -21.71 -3.62
CA PHE A 71 -12.67 -22.74 -3.02
C PHE A 71 -13.40 -23.54 -4.11
N ASN A 72 -13.90 -22.87 -5.15
CA ASN A 72 -14.56 -23.52 -6.28
C ASN A 72 -13.61 -24.41 -7.09
N ASP A 73 -12.37 -23.96 -7.34
CA ASP A 73 -11.36 -24.70 -8.09
C ASP A 73 -10.98 -26.03 -7.41
N PHE A 74 -11.07 -26.08 -6.07
CA PHE A 74 -10.86 -27.28 -5.27
C PHE A 74 -12.16 -28.06 -4.97
N HIS A 75 -13.27 -27.67 -5.61
CA HIS A 75 -14.60 -28.26 -5.42
C HIS A 75 -15.06 -28.27 -3.96
N ILE A 76 -14.70 -27.22 -3.20
CA ILE A 76 -15.09 -27.03 -1.82
C ILE A 76 -16.41 -26.27 -1.80
N ASN A 77 -17.50 -26.99 -1.59
CA ASN A 77 -18.81 -26.37 -1.51
C ASN A 77 -19.05 -25.70 -0.16
N LEU A 78 -19.67 -24.52 -0.20
CA LEU A 78 -20.16 -23.77 0.96
C LEU A 78 -21.69 -23.92 1.02
N ASP A 79 -22.16 -25.16 1.08
CA ASP A 79 -23.59 -25.51 0.99
C ASP A 79 -24.30 -25.39 2.34
N GLY A 80 -23.56 -25.30 3.44
CA GLY A 80 -24.09 -25.10 4.78
C GLY A 80 -24.56 -23.67 5.03
N GLU A 81 -25.29 -23.48 6.14
CA GLU A 81 -25.63 -22.15 6.61
C GLU A 81 -24.35 -21.41 7.02
N MET A 82 -24.15 -20.23 6.43
CA MET A 82 -23.02 -19.38 6.78
C MET A 82 -23.12 -18.98 8.25
N SER A 83 -22.18 -19.47 9.06
CA SER A 83 -22.12 -19.12 10.49
C SER A 83 -22.14 -17.60 10.68
N THR A 84 -22.93 -17.16 11.65
CA THR A 84 -22.98 -15.77 12.10
C THR A 84 -22.02 -15.50 13.27
N ASP A 85 -21.25 -16.51 13.66
CA ASP A 85 -20.31 -16.43 14.76
C ASP A 85 -19.22 -15.40 14.50
N ASN A 86 -18.68 -14.91 15.60
CA ASN A 86 -17.61 -13.94 15.55
C ASN A 86 -16.36 -14.55 14.87
N PRO A 87 -15.85 -13.97 13.78
CA PRO A 87 -14.71 -14.52 13.06
C PRO A 87 -13.43 -14.57 13.90
N TYR A 88 -13.28 -13.76 14.95
CA TYR A 88 -12.12 -13.84 15.84
C TYR A 88 -12.22 -15.06 16.77
N VAL A 89 -13.42 -15.41 17.22
CA VAL A 89 -13.68 -16.64 17.99
C VAL A 89 -13.40 -17.86 17.12
N LEU A 90 -13.90 -17.88 15.88
CA LEU A 90 -13.66 -18.97 14.94
C LEU A 90 -12.18 -19.15 14.60
N ARG A 91 -11.44 -18.04 14.41
CA ARG A 91 -9.99 -18.09 14.18
C ARG A 91 -9.24 -18.75 15.35
N VAL A 92 -9.57 -18.40 16.59
CA VAL A 92 -8.94 -19.01 17.77
C VAL A 92 -9.37 -20.47 17.95
N LYS A 93 -10.66 -20.78 17.77
CA LYS A 93 -11.19 -22.16 17.76
C LYS A 93 -10.43 -23.01 16.74
N GLY A 94 -10.21 -22.51 15.52
CA GLY A 94 -9.53 -23.22 14.44
C GLY A 94 -8.05 -23.53 14.67
N LEU A 95 -7.42 -22.96 15.71
CA LEU A 95 -6.04 -23.29 16.10
C LEU A 95 -5.92 -24.64 16.82
N SER A 96 -7.02 -25.15 17.38
CA SER A 96 -6.99 -26.35 18.24
C SER A 96 -8.20 -27.27 18.08
N GLN A 97 -9.29 -26.81 17.48
CA GLN A 97 -10.54 -27.54 17.34
C GLN A 97 -11.01 -27.55 15.89
N LYS A 98 -11.85 -28.53 15.56
CA LYS A 98 -12.48 -28.65 14.25
C LYS A 98 -13.39 -27.45 13.97
N LEU A 99 -13.24 -26.86 12.79
CA LEU A 99 -14.19 -25.93 12.19
C LEU A 99 -15.05 -26.64 11.14
N THR A 100 -16.25 -26.13 10.88
CA THR A 100 -16.96 -26.45 9.63
C THR A 100 -16.24 -25.80 8.43
N VAL A 101 -16.63 -26.18 7.21
CA VAL A 101 -16.06 -25.61 5.99
C VAL A 101 -16.39 -24.11 5.90
N GLU A 102 -17.61 -23.73 6.27
CA GLU A 102 -18.09 -22.35 6.31
C GLU A 102 -17.39 -21.53 7.40
N GLU A 103 -17.20 -22.09 8.60
CA GLU A 103 -16.46 -21.45 9.69
C GLU A 103 -14.99 -21.20 9.30
N LEU A 104 -14.33 -22.18 8.67
CA LEU A 104 -12.98 -22.04 8.13
C LEU A 104 -12.94 -20.92 7.07
N TYR A 105 -13.87 -20.93 6.12
CA TYR A 105 -13.95 -19.92 5.08
C TYR A 105 -14.15 -18.51 5.66
N ILE A 106 -15.04 -18.33 6.66
CA ILE A 106 -15.25 -17.06 7.36
C ILE A 106 -13.96 -16.57 8.02
N SER A 107 -13.25 -17.47 8.70
CA SER A 107 -12.00 -17.18 9.40
C SER A 107 -10.93 -16.67 8.43
N ILE A 108 -10.71 -17.39 7.33
CA ILE A 108 -9.75 -17.02 6.28
C ILE A 108 -10.18 -15.73 5.57
N LYS A 109 -11.47 -15.58 5.23
CA LYS A 109 -12.02 -14.36 4.61
C LYS A 109 -11.83 -13.13 5.49
N ASN A 110 -11.95 -13.27 6.81
CA ASN A 110 -11.68 -12.19 7.76
C ASN A 110 -10.23 -11.72 7.67
N ILE A 111 -9.28 -12.65 7.70
CA ILE A 111 -7.84 -12.37 7.55
C ILE A 111 -7.55 -11.74 6.19
N MET A 112 -8.10 -12.29 5.11
CA MET A 112 -7.93 -11.76 3.75
C MET A 112 -8.42 -10.32 3.62
N LYS A 113 -9.47 -9.91 4.35
CA LYS A 113 -9.95 -8.51 4.35
C LYS A 113 -8.94 -7.55 5.01
N ARG A 114 -8.00 -8.04 5.84
CA ARG A 114 -7.10 -7.27 6.72
C ARG A 114 -5.72 -7.92 6.92
N ARG A 115 -5.10 -8.34 5.83
CA ARG A 115 -3.83 -9.10 5.78
C ARG A 115 -2.54 -8.39 6.25
N GLY A 116 -2.64 -7.40 7.12
CA GLY A 116 -1.49 -6.72 7.71
C GLY A 116 -0.65 -5.87 6.76
N ILE A 117 0.52 -5.48 7.26
CA ILE A 117 1.50 -4.60 6.61
C ILE A 117 2.81 -5.38 6.40
N SER A 118 3.26 -5.51 5.16
CA SER A 118 4.44 -6.35 4.88
C SER A 118 5.79 -5.65 5.08
N TYR A 119 5.87 -4.33 5.24
CA TYR A 119 7.16 -3.66 5.47
C TYR A 119 7.57 -3.69 6.94
N LEU A 120 6.65 -4.08 7.84
CA LEU A 120 6.96 -4.26 9.27
C LEU A 120 7.90 -5.44 9.51
N ASP A 121 7.96 -6.38 8.55
CA ASP A 121 8.88 -7.51 8.58
C ASP A 121 10.34 -7.05 8.35
N ASP A 122 10.54 -5.97 7.58
CA ASP A 122 11.86 -5.43 7.24
C ASP A 122 12.31 -4.31 8.21
N ALA A 123 11.46 -3.90 9.15
CA ALA A 123 11.73 -2.77 10.04
C ALA A 123 12.43 -3.24 11.32
N GLU A 124 13.72 -2.93 11.47
CA GLU A 124 14.47 -3.19 12.70
C GLU A 124 13.95 -2.37 13.89
N SER A 125 14.06 -2.93 15.10
CA SER A 125 13.67 -2.26 16.33
C SER A 125 14.81 -1.38 16.86
N ASP A 126 14.86 -0.11 16.46
CA ASP A 126 15.77 0.86 17.10
C ASP A 126 15.26 1.29 18.49
N ASN A 127 16.22 1.55 19.39
CA ASN A 127 16.12 1.87 20.83
C ASN A 127 14.89 2.70 21.28
N GLU A 128 14.41 2.42 22.51
CA GLU A 128 13.11 2.86 23.07
C GLU A 128 12.97 4.36 23.40
N ALA A 129 14.07 5.11 23.54
CA ALA A 129 14.01 6.51 23.96
C ALA A 129 13.50 7.43 22.82
N GLY A 130 12.29 8.00 22.99
CA GLY A 130 11.72 8.99 22.06
C GLY A 130 10.76 8.44 20.99
N ARG A 131 10.36 7.16 21.07
CA ARG A 131 9.38 6.58 20.13
C ARG A 131 7.98 7.21 20.26
N SER A 132 7.35 7.45 19.11
CA SER A 132 5.94 7.85 19.04
C SER A 132 5.03 6.77 19.63
N ASP A 133 3.85 7.14 20.12
CA ASP A 133 2.88 6.19 20.70
C ASP A 133 2.50 5.06 19.74
N TYR A 134 2.49 5.36 18.43
CA TYR A 134 2.29 4.39 17.37
C TYR A 134 3.41 3.33 17.35
N ALA A 135 4.68 3.75 17.42
CA ALA A 135 5.81 2.83 17.40
C ALA A 135 5.84 1.95 18.66
N LYS A 136 5.51 2.53 19.84
CA LYS A 136 5.35 1.76 21.08
C LYS A 136 4.23 0.72 20.96
N ALA A 137 3.11 1.08 20.33
CA ALA A 137 1.99 0.15 20.12
C ALA A 137 2.33 -1.01 19.15
N ILE A 138 3.15 -0.75 18.11
CA ILE A 138 3.69 -1.82 17.24
C ILE A 138 4.59 -2.76 18.04
N GLU A 139 5.49 -2.23 18.88
CA GLU A 139 6.41 -3.04 19.68
C GLU A 139 5.67 -3.97 20.64
N ARG A 140 4.64 -3.45 21.32
CA ARG A 140 3.78 -4.28 22.18
C ARG A 140 3.08 -5.39 21.39
N ASN A 141 2.61 -5.11 20.17
CA ASN A 141 2.07 -6.17 19.32
C ASN A 141 3.13 -7.24 19.04
N ARG A 142 4.38 -6.86 18.71
CA ARG A 142 5.49 -7.81 18.49
C ARG A 142 5.79 -8.66 19.71
N GLN A 143 5.82 -8.07 20.90
CA GLN A 143 6.02 -8.81 22.16
C GLN A 143 4.92 -9.87 22.36
N LEU A 144 3.65 -9.49 22.20
CA LEU A 144 2.52 -10.41 22.31
C LEU A 144 2.55 -11.53 21.25
N LEU A 145 3.04 -11.23 20.05
CA LEU A 145 3.17 -12.19 18.95
C LEU A 145 4.21 -13.29 19.21
N THR A 146 5.05 -13.15 20.24
CA THR A 146 6.01 -14.20 20.65
C THR A 146 5.29 -15.46 21.11
N SER A 147 4.13 -15.32 21.76
CA SER A 147 3.36 -16.45 22.31
C SER A 147 1.97 -16.60 21.69
N LYS A 148 1.42 -15.54 21.08
CA LYS A 148 0.05 -15.51 20.54
C LYS A 148 0.02 -15.22 19.05
N THR A 149 -1.04 -15.63 18.39
CA THR A 149 -1.39 -15.24 17.02
C THR A 149 -2.11 -13.89 17.00
N PRO A 150 -2.14 -13.17 15.85
CA PRO A 150 -2.97 -11.97 15.72
C PRO A 150 -4.44 -12.20 16.11
N GLY A 151 -5.01 -13.37 15.79
CA GLY A 151 -6.38 -13.76 16.13
C GLY A 151 -6.64 -13.81 17.63
N GLU A 152 -5.74 -14.46 18.38
CA GLU A 152 -5.81 -14.53 19.85
C GLU A 152 -5.71 -13.14 20.48
N ILE A 153 -4.73 -12.33 20.06
CA ILE A 153 -4.56 -10.96 20.55
C ILE A 153 -5.81 -10.11 20.24
N GLN A 154 -6.40 -10.28 19.06
CA GLN A 154 -7.61 -9.55 18.65
C GLN A 154 -8.84 -9.99 19.43
N LEU A 155 -8.98 -11.28 19.74
CA LEU A 155 -10.08 -11.80 20.54
C LEU A 155 -9.99 -11.30 21.98
N GLU A 156 -8.81 -11.41 22.62
CA GLU A 156 -8.59 -10.91 23.97
C GLU A 156 -8.88 -9.40 24.10
N ARG A 157 -8.50 -8.61 23.08
CA ARG A 157 -8.83 -7.18 23.04
C ARG A 157 -10.32 -6.93 22.93
N LEU A 158 -11.02 -7.73 22.13
CA LEU A 158 -12.46 -7.61 21.99
C LEU A 158 -13.17 -7.97 23.30
N GLU A 159 -12.72 -9.00 24.00
CA GLU A 159 -13.28 -9.42 25.29
C GLU A 159 -12.95 -8.42 26.41
N LYS A 160 -11.71 -7.96 26.51
CA LYS A 160 -11.27 -7.03 27.56
C LYS A 160 -11.77 -5.60 27.35
N TYR A 161 -11.84 -5.12 26.10
CA TYR A 161 -12.11 -3.70 25.81
C TYR A 161 -13.38 -3.46 24.99
N GLY A 162 -14.05 -4.49 24.48
CA GLY A 162 -15.21 -4.34 23.60
C GLY A 162 -14.88 -3.76 22.21
N GLN A 163 -13.61 -3.45 21.93
CA GLN A 163 -13.16 -2.83 20.69
C GLN A 163 -11.84 -3.43 20.21
N LEU A 164 -11.76 -3.66 18.90
CA LEU A 164 -10.55 -4.14 18.22
C LEU A 164 -10.12 -3.27 17.04
N ARG A 165 -10.96 -2.31 16.62
CA ARG A 165 -10.80 -1.61 15.33
C ARG A 165 -10.22 -0.22 15.52
N GLY A 166 -9.38 0.16 14.56
CA GLY A 166 -8.73 1.46 14.54
C GLY A 166 -7.57 1.53 15.52
N ASN A 167 -7.26 2.76 15.91
CA ASN A 167 -6.33 3.07 16.99
C ASN A 167 -7.18 3.61 18.13
N PHE A 168 -7.00 3.06 19.32
CA PHE A 168 -7.75 3.49 20.50
C PHE A 168 -6.83 3.48 21.72
N THR A 169 -7.21 4.25 22.72
CA THR A 169 -6.45 4.39 23.96
C THR A 169 -7.16 3.61 25.05
N ILE A 170 -6.40 2.87 25.84
CA ILE A 170 -6.85 2.20 27.05
C ILE A 170 -6.08 2.75 28.24
N ILE A 171 -6.69 2.69 29.42
CA ILE A 171 -6.00 2.96 30.67
C ILE A 171 -5.64 1.58 31.24
N ASP A 172 -4.36 1.36 31.53
CA ASP A 172 -3.91 0.11 32.13
C ASP A 172 -4.23 0.04 33.63
N GLU A 173 -3.90 -1.09 34.24
CA GLU A 173 -4.17 -1.37 35.66
C GLU A 173 -3.35 -0.44 36.60
N GLU A 174 -2.30 0.20 36.08
CA GLU A 174 -1.47 1.18 36.78
C GLU A 174 -1.94 2.63 36.58
N GLY A 175 -3.05 2.82 35.84
CA GLY A 175 -3.61 4.14 35.54
C GLY A 175 -2.91 4.88 34.40
N GLN A 176 -2.02 4.22 33.66
CA GLN A 176 -1.30 4.84 32.55
C GLN A 176 -2.06 4.70 31.23
N SER A 177 -1.99 5.74 30.41
CA SER A 177 -2.62 5.79 29.09
C SER A 177 -1.77 5.03 28.07
N GLN A 178 -2.36 4.04 27.41
CA GLN A 178 -1.71 3.20 26.43
C GLN A 178 -2.47 3.18 25.10
N GLN A 179 -1.75 3.47 24.01
CA GLN A 179 -2.31 3.34 22.66
C GLN A 179 -2.27 1.88 22.19
N ILE A 180 -3.40 1.39 21.68
CA ILE A 180 -3.56 0.10 21.03
C ILE A 180 -3.88 0.32 19.55
N ILE A 181 -3.23 -0.47 18.70
CA ILE A 181 -3.46 -0.45 17.25
C ILE A 181 -3.67 -1.85 16.71
N ASN A 182 -4.59 -1.98 15.75
CA ASN A 182 -4.86 -3.24 15.07
C ASN A 182 -4.02 -3.40 13.80
N VAL A 183 -2.71 -3.36 14.00
CA VAL A 183 -1.71 -3.44 12.94
C VAL A 183 -0.74 -4.57 13.27
N PHE A 184 -0.72 -5.57 12.39
CA PHE A 184 0.15 -6.75 12.44
C PHE A 184 0.83 -6.91 11.08
N SER A 185 1.93 -7.66 11.02
CA SER A 185 2.61 -7.88 9.75
C SER A 185 1.80 -8.84 8.87
N THR A 186 2.12 -8.89 7.57
CA THR A 186 1.53 -9.93 6.70
C THR A 186 2.06 -11.31 7.07
N SER A 187 3.32 -11.41 7.50
CA SER A 187 3.91 -12.69 7.93
C SER A 187 3.25 -13.26 9.18
N ASP A 188 2.83 -12.41 10.13
CA ASP A 188 2.13 -12.85 11.35
C ASP A 188 0.78 -13.49 11.02
N TYR A 189 0.01 -12.89 10.11
CA TYR A 189 -1.25 -13.47 9.63
C TYR A 189 -1.03 -14.75 8.83
N VAL A 190 0.09 -14.86 8.10
CA VAL A 190 0.42 -16.10 7.40
C VAL A 190 0.69 -17.22 8.41
N LYS A 191 1.51 -16.98 9.44
CA LYS A 191 1.79 -17.97 10.50
C LYS A 191 0.50 -18.43 11.19
N GLU A 192 -0.44 -17.52 11.43
CA GLU A 192 -1.75 -17.88 11.98
C GLU A 192 -2.56 -18.76 11.03
N VAL A 193 -2.63 -18.41 9.74
CA VAL A 193 -3.35 -19.22 8.75
C VAL A 193 -2.71 -20.60 8.60
N GLU A 194 -1.38 -20.69 8.55
CA GLU A 194 -0.65 -21.96 8.53
C GLU A 194 -1.05 -22.85 9.73
N LYS A 195 -1.02 -22.31 10.95
CA LYS A 195 -1.47 -23.03 12.16
C LYS A 195 -2.93 -23.50 12.08
N ILE A 196 -3.83 -22.63 11.63
CA ILE A 196 -5.25 -23.00 11.45
C ILE A 196 -5.36 -24.15 10.45
N LEU A 197 -4.72 -24.04 9.28
CA LEU A 197 -4.78 -25.06 8.24
C LEU A 197 -4.19 -26.38 8.71
N ASP A 198 -3.04 -26.37 9.40
CA ASP A 198 -2.40 -27.57 9.94
C ASP A 198 -3.33 -28.30 10.92
N CYS A 199 -4.03 -27.56 11.77
CA CYS A 199 -5.06 -28.15 12.64
C CYS A 199 -6.22 -28.74 11.81
N GLN A 200 -6.71 -27.98 10.84
CA GLN A 200 -7.87 -28.38 10.03
C GLN A 200 -7.58 -29.54 9.07
N LYS A 201 -6.33 -29.76 8.65
CA LYS A 201 -5.89 -30.92 7.84
C LYS A 201 -6.29 -32.26 8.46
N MET A 202 -6.29 -32.33 9.80
CA MET A 202 -6.70 -33.54 10.53
C MET A 202 -8.19 -33.88 10.35
N TYR A 203 -9.02 -32.89 10.03
CA TYR A 203 -10.47 -33.04 9.95
C TYR A 203 -11.02 -32.97 8.52
N HIS A 204 -10.26 -32.37 7.59
CA HIS A 204 -10.73 -32.02 6.25
C HIS A 204 -9.75 -32.46 5.17
N LYS A 205 -10.09 -33.53 4.43
CA LYS A 205 -9.23 -34.12 3.40
C LYS A 205 -8.94 -33.21 2.21
N PHE A 206 -9.78 -32.20 1.95
CA PHE A 206 -9.59 -31.27 0.84
C PHE A 206 -8.43 -30.29 1.08
N ILE A 207 -7.97 -30.14 2.33
CA ILE A 207 -6.86 -29.26 2.69
C ILE A 207 -5.55 -29.96 2.30
N SER A 208 -5.29 -30.03 1.00
CA SER A 208 -4.02 -30.51 0.45
C SER A 208 -2.94 -29.45 0.60
N ASP A 209 -1.68 -29.85 0.44
CA ASP A 209 -0.55 -28.90 0.43
C ASP A 209 -0.69 -27.88 -0.72
N GLU A 210 -1.21 -28.31 -1.88
CA GLU A 210 -1.48 -27.42 -3.01
C GLU A 210 -2.53 -26.33 -2.66
N PHE A 211 -3.59 -26.70 -1.93
CA PHE A 211 -4.59 -25.74 -1.47
C PHE A 211 -3.97 -24.74 -0.50
N CYS A 212 -3.19 -25.22 0.47
CA CYS A 212 -2.48 -24.37 1.43
C CYS A 212 -1.55 -23.38 0.72
N ASP A 213 -0.71 -23.85 -0.21
CA ASP A 213 0.25 -23.02 -0.93
C ASP A 213 -0.44 -21.90 -1.72
N LYS A 214 -1.49 -22.23 -2.49
CA LYS A 214 -2.26 -21.24 -3.25
C LYS A 214 -2.95 -20.23 -2.33
N LEU A 215 -3.45 -20.68 -1.18
CA LEU A 215 -4.10 -19.80 -0.20
C LEU A 215 -3.10 -18.83 0.44
N ILE A 216 -1.93 -19.32 0.84
CA ILE A 216 -0.84 -18.50 1.39
C ILE A 216 -0.28 -17.54 0.34
N GLU A 217 -0.12 -17.98 -0.91
CA GLU A 217 0.27 -17.11 -2.02
C GLU A 217 -0.72 -15.96 -2.18
N LEU A 218 -2.03 -16.25 -2.22
CA LEU A 218 -3.08 -15.24 -2.31
C LEU A 218 -3.04 -14.25 -1.14
N LEU A 219 -2.73 -14.73 0.07
CA LEU A 219 -2.57 -13.88 1.25
C LEU A 219 -1.38 -12.93 1.07
N ARG A 220 -0.22 -13.43 0.68
CA ARG A 220 1.04 -12.68 0.54
C ARG A 220 1.07 -11.76 -0.69
N GLU A 221 0.29 -12.07 -1.73
CA GLU A 221 0.42 -11.46 -3.05
C GLU A 221 0.33 -9.92 -3.01
N LYS A 222 1.41 -9.25 -3.42
CA LYS A 222 1.46 -7.80 -3.60
C LYS A 222 2.14 -7.46 -4.91
N ARG A 223 1.62 -6.44 -5.58
CA ARG A 223 2.28 -5.87 -6.75
C ARG A 223 3.50 -5.09 -6.32
N LYS A 224 4.63 -5.39 -6.94
CA LYS A 224 5.89 -4.66 -6.75
C LYS A 224 5.72 -3.22 -7.23
N TYR A 225 6.41 -2.29 -6.56
CA TYR A 225 6.28 -0.86 -6.84
C TYR A 225 6.76 -0.49 -8.25
N TYR A 226 7.77 -1.20 -8.77
CA TYR A 226 8.31 -1.06 -10.13
C TYR A 226 7.49 -1.72 -11.24
N VAL A 227 6.45 -2.50 -10.90
CA VAL A 227 5.51 -3.09 -11.87
C VAL A 227 4.29 -2.19 -12.06
N GLY A 228 3.69 -1.74 -10.95
CA GLY A 228 2.50 -0.92 -10.97
C GLY A 228 1.19 -1.68 -11.29
N PRO A 229 0.13 -0.98 -11.75
CA PRO A 229 -1.15 -1.57 -12.15
C PRO A 229 -1.08 -2.24 -13.54
N GLY A 230 -2.09 -3.06 -13.85
CA GLY A 230 -2.26 -3.71 -15.16
C GLY A 230 -1.81 -5.16 -15.20
N ASN A 231 -2.14 -5.83 -16.29
CA ASN A 231 -1.59 -7.12 -16.71
C ASN A 231 -1.63 -7.15 -18.24
N GLU A 232 -1.19 -8.24 -18.86
CA GLU A 232 -1.14 -8.37 -20.33
C GLU A 232 -2.49 -8.09 -21.02
N LYS A 233 -3.59 -8.55 -20.42
CA LYS A 233 -4.95 -8.35 -20.94
C LYS A 233 -5.56 -6.98 -20.59
N SER A 234 -5.04 -6.31 -19.57
CA SER A 234 -5.55 -5.03 -19.04
C SER A 234 -4.40 -4.03 -18.95
N ARG A 235 -3.97 -3.58 -20.13
CA ARG A 235 -2.84 -2.65 -20.29
C ARG A 235 -3.21 -1.24 -19.79
N THR A 236 -2.24 -0.55 -19.19
CA THR A 236 -2.39 0.81 -18.65
C THR A 236 -1.04 1.52 -18.53
N ASP A 237 -1.00 2.77 -18.97
CA ASP A 237 0.21 3.62 -18.91
C ASP A 237 0.59 4.10 -17.50
N TYR A 238 -0.14 3.65 -16.47
CA TYR A 238 0.28 3.82 -15.07
C TYR A 238 1.21 2.71 -14.58
N GLY A 239 1.41 1.64 -15.34
CA GLY A 239 2.27 0.50 -15.00
C GLY A 239 3.14 0.07 -16.18
N ILE A 240 3.75 -1.11 -16.06
CA ILE A 240 4.68 -1.63 -17.08
C ILE A 240 4.00 -2.13 -18.35
N TYR A 241 2.73 -2.56 -18.27
CA TYR A 241 1.97 -3.05 -19.42
C TYR A 241 1.38 -1.84 -20.16
N ARG A 242 2.13 -1.24 -21.09
CA ARG A 242 1.80 0.01 -21.79
C ARG A 242 0.69 -0.17 -22.82
N THR A 243 -0.08 0.87 -23.12
CA THR A 243 -1.20 0.79 -24.08
C THR A 243 -0.74 0.59 -25.53
N ASP A 244 0.49 0.97 -25.85
CA ASP A 244 1.15 0.75 -27.15
C ASP A 244 1.60 -0.71 -27.40
N GLY A 245 1.35 -1.62 -26.45
CA GLY A 245 1.73 -3.03 -26.55
C GLY A 245 3.08 -3.38 -25.91
N THR A 246 3.90 -2.39 -25.56
CA THR A 246 5.20 -2.62 -24.91
C THR A 246 5.05 -3.01 -23.45
N THR A 247 5.87 -3.95 -22.98
CA THR A 247 5.96 -4.33 -21.56
C THR A 247 7.32 -3.92 -21.03
N LEU A 248 7.36 -2.94 -20.13
CA LEU A 248 8.62 -2.47 -19.53
C LEU A 248 9.12 -3.49 -18.48
N GLU A 249 10.43 -3.61 -18.33
CA GLU A 249 11.02 -4.37 -17.21
C GLU A 249 10.81 -3.65 -15.88
N ASN A 250 10.96 -2.32 -15.89
CA ASN A 250 10.81 -1.45 -14.72
C ASN A 250 10.12 -0.14 -15.10
N LEU A 251 9.01 0.16 -14.41
CA LEU A 251 8.22 1.38 -14.62
C LEU A 251 9.04 2.67 -14.47
N PHE A 252 10.06 2.68 -13.63
CA PHE A 252 10.86 3.87 -13.36
C PHE A 252 11.98 4.08 -14.37
N GLY A 253 12.28 3.11 -15.23
CA GLY A 253 13.29 3.25 -16.29
C GLY A 253 12.97 4.40 -17.25
N ILE A 254 11.70 4.54 -17.63
CA ILE A 254 11.25 5.65 -18.49
C ILE A 254 11.31 7.02 -17.82
N LEU A 255 11.51 7.08 -16.50
CA LEU A 255 11.62 8.33 -15.73
C LEU A 255 13.07 8.77 -15.52
N ILE A 256 14.06 8.00 -15.99
CA ILE A 256 15.47 8.40 -15.95
C ILE A 256 15.65 9.64 -16.83
N GLY A 257 16.30 10.66 -16.28
CA GLY A 257 16.55 11.91 -17.00
C GLY A 257 17.42 11.71 -18.25
N LYS A 258 17.28 12.62 -19.21
CA LYS A 258 18.07 12.63 -20.44
C LYS A 258 19.33 13.49 -20.33
N CYS A 259 20.33 13.21 -21.15
CA CYS A 259 21.59 13.95 -21.16
C CYS A 259 21.37 15.42 -21.54
N THR A 260 22.15 16.33 -20.96
CA THR A 260 22.06 17.77 -21.20
C THR A 260 22.37 18.15 -22.66
N PHE A 261 23.35 17.46 -23.28
CA PHE A 261 23.79 17.74 -24.64
C PHE A 261 23.24 16.75 -25.68
N TYR A 262 22.79 15.57 -25.24
CA TYR A 262 22.20 14.53 -26.10
C TYR A 262 20.78 14.18 -25.61
N PRO A 263 19.74 14.96 -26.00
CA PRO A 263 18.40 14.85 -25.42
C PRO A 263 17.71 13.49 -25.60
N ASP A 264 18.10 12.72 -26.62
CA ASP A 264 17.52 11.39 -26.86
C ASP A 264 18.16 10.30 -25.98
N GLN A 265 19.37 10.55 -25.46
CA GLN A 265 20.15 9.59 -24.68
C GLN A 265 19.84 9.70 -23.18
N TYR A 266 19.68 8.55 -22.53
CA TYR A 266 19.52 8.50 -21.06
C TYR A 266 20.82 8.89 -20.35
N ARG A 267 20.69 9.51 -19.17
CA ARG A 267 21.83 9.75 -18.29
C ARG A 267 22.41 8.42 -17.81
N SER A 268 23.73 8.36 -17.68
CA SER A 268 24.38 7.23 -17.01
C SER A 268 24.10 7.23 -15.51
N SER A 269 24.19 6.05 -14.89
CA SER A 269 24.19 5.94 -13.43
C SER A 269 25.42 6.64 -12.84
N ARG A 270 25.24 7.34 -11.71
CA ARG A 270 26.36 7.96 -10.98
C ARG A 270 27.41 6.95 -10.54
N ALA A 271 27.00 5.70 -10.31
CA ALA A 271 27.89 4.61 -9.92
C ALA A 271 28.51 3.86 -11.10
N SER A 272 28.21 4.25 -12.35
CA SER A 272 28.87 3.64 -13.52
C SER A 272 30.35 4.01 -13.58
N TYR A 273 31.19 3.14 -14.14
CA TYR A 273 32.61 3.42 -14.36
C TYR A 273 32.81 4.73 -15.14
N THR A 274 32.11 4.89 -16.28
CA THR A 274 32.20 6.10 -17.12
C THR A 274 31.86 7.40 -16.38
N ALA A 275 30.85 7.37 -15.49
CA ALA A 275 30.51 8.56 -14.71
C ALA A 275 31.55 8.85 -13.63
N GLN A 276 32.12 7.81 -13.01
CA GLN A 276 33.17 7.97 -12.01
C GLN A 276 34.47 8.48 -12.63
N GLU A 277 34.86 7.94 -13.78
CA GLU A 277 36.03 8.38 -14.56
C GLU A 277 35.90 9.83 -15.04
N PHE A 278 34.72 10.23 -15.54
CA PHE A 278 34.46 11.62 -15.93
C PHE A 278 34.52 12.61 -14.75
N ASN A 279 34.16 12.16 -13.54
CA ASN A 279 34.12 13.01 -12.35
C ASN A 279 35.48 13.14 -11.64
N PHE A 280 36.46 12.30 -11.99
CA PHE A 280 37.82 12.33 -11.44
C PHE A 280 38.65 13.43 -12.12
#